data_AF-A0A9X5CQM6-F1
#
_entry.id   AF-A0A9X5CQM6-F1
#
_cell.length_a   1.000
_cell.length_b   1.000
_cell.length_c   1.000
_cell.angle_alpha   90.00
_cell.angle_beta   90.00
_cell.angle_gamma   90.00
#
_symmetry.space_group_name_H-M   'P 1'
#
loop_
_entity.id
_entity.type
_entity.pdbx_description
1 polymer ?
#
loop_
_entity_poly.entity_id
_entity_poly.type
_entity_poly.pdbx_seq_one_letter_code
_entity_poly.pdbx_strand_id
1 'polypeptide(L)' 'MRSVPLTWLYAPGDRPDVVAKALTAGADVVVVDLEDAVAPDRKAYARAATAELLRDPQPVPVHVRVNAFTGPWGPADV' A
#
# COMPACT_ATOMS: atom_id res chain seq x y z
N MET A 1 -5.44 20.09 4.19
CA MET A 1 -5.93 18.88 3.49
C MET A 1 -7.26 19.22 2.85
N ARG A 2 -7.50 18.81 1.59
CA ARG A 2 -8.83 18.96 0.98
C ARG A 2 -9.81 18.07 1.74
N SER A 3 -11.05 18.52 1.95
CA SER A 3 -12.07 17.74 2.66
C SER A 3 -12.53 16.51 1.87
N VAL A 4 -12.32 16.51 0.56
CA VAL A 4 -12.63 15.41 -0.35
C VAL A 4 -11.35 15.03 -1.09
N PRO A 5 -10.86 13.78 -0.97
CA PRO A 5 -9.74 13.33 -1.77
C PRO A 5 -10.14 13.25 -3.25
N LEU A 6 -9.29 13.74 -4.15
CA LEU A 6 -9.50 13.70 -5.60
C LEU A 6 -8.58 12.70 -6.29
N THR A 7 -7.45 12.35 -5.65
CA THR A 7 -6.40 11.52 -6.23
C THR A 7 -5.97 10.40 -5.29
N TRP A 8 -6.00 9.17 -5.82
CA TRP A 8 -5.44 7.97 -5.19
C TRP A 8 -4.28 7.47 -6.04
N LEU A 9 -3.08 7.44 -5.47
CA LEU A 9 -1.89 6.95 -6.15
C LEU A 9 -1.54 5.55 -5.66
N TYR A 10 -1.58 4.58 -6.56
CA TYR A 10 -1.19 3.20 -6.28
C TYR A 10 0.33 3.02 -6.32
N ALA A 11 0.89 2.33 -5.34
CA ALA A 11 2.29 1.93 -5.29
C ALA A 11 2.41 0.46 -4.80
N PRO A 12 3.23 -0.38 -5.44
CA PRO A 12 3.34 -1.79 -5.07
C PRO A 12 4.05 -1.95 -3.71
N GLY A 13 3.45 -2.72 -2.80
CA GLY A 13 3.97 -2.93 -1.45
C GLY A 13 5.31 -3.67 -1.40
N ASP A 14 5.71 -4.33 -2.48
CA ASP A 14 7.03 -4.97 -2.59
C ASP A 14 8.15 -4.03 -3.07
N ARG A 15 7.86 -2.73 -3.28
CA ARG A 15 8.80 -1.67 -3.68
C ARG A 15 8.79 -0.48 -2.70
N PRO A 16 9.42 -0.59 -1.52
CA PRO A 16 9.39 0.47 -0.50
C PRO A 16 9.91 1.82 -0.98
N ASP A 17 10.89 1.84 -1.90
CA ASP A 17 11.43 3.05 -2.50
C ASP A 17 10.41 3.79 -3.39
N VAL A 18 9.54 3.04 -4.07
CA VAL A 18 8.43 3.59 -4.86
C VAL A 18 7.33 4.12 -3.95
N VAL A 19 7.00 3.39 -2.88
CA VAL A 19 6.03 3.86 -1.87
C VAL A 19 6.50 5.15 -1.20
N ALA A 20 7.77 5.22 -0.80
CA ALA A 20 8.36 6.43 -0.21
C ALA A 20 8.25 7.65 -1.13
N LYS A 21 8.49 7.47 -2.45
CA LYS A 21 8.29 8.54 -3.44
C LYS A 21 6.82 8.94 -3.55
N ALA A 22 5.91 7.97 -3.62
CA ALA A 22 4.48 8.21 -3.74
C ALA A 22 3.91 9.05 -2.60
N LEU A 23 4.37 8.81 -1.36
CA LEU A 23 3.98 9.57 -0.15
C LEU A 23 4.32 11.06 -0.24
N THR A 24 5.29 11.43 -1.07
CA THR A 24 5.72 12.82 -1.30
C THR A 24 5.30 13.39 -2.66
N ALA A 25 4.58 12.61 -3.47
CA ALA A 25 4.27 12.97 -4.87
C ALA A 25 3.08 13.94 -5.03
N GLY A 26 2.42 14.33 -3.93
CA GLY A 26 1.29 15.27 -3.94
C GLY A 26 -0.08 14.64 -4.18
N ALA A 27 -0.21 13.31 -4.08
CA ALA A 27 -1.50 12.64 -4.06
C ALA A 27 -2.27 12.93 -2.77
N ASP A 28 -3.61 12.95 -2.84
CA ASP A 28 -4.44 13.11 -1.64
C ASP A 28 -4.41 11.85 -0.75
N VAL A 29 -4.28 10.66 -1.36
CA VAL A 29 -4.14 9.36 -0.69
C VAL A 29 -3.15 8.50 -1.45
N VAL A 30 -2.30 7.76 -0.72
CA VAL A 30 -1.47 6.70 -1.30
C VAL A 30 -2.08 5.34 -0.98
N VAL A 31 -2.24 4.51 -2.01
CA VAL A 31 -2.70 3.12 -1.87
C VAL A 31 -1.51 2.18 -2.02
N VAL A 32 -1.11 1.54 -0.93
CA VAL A 32 -0.11 0.47 -0.98
C VAL A 32 -0.79 -0.80 -1.44
N ASP A 33 -0.35 -1.33 -2.57
CA ASP A 33 -0.97 -2.48 -3.20
C ASP A 33 -0.30 -3.80 -2.79
N LEU A 34 -1.06 -4.73 -2.23
CA LEU A 34 -0.64 -6.09 -1.94
C LEU A 34 -1.15 -7.09 -2.99
N GLU A 35 -2.02 -6.66 -3.91
CA GLU A 35 -2.71 -7.51 -4.88
C GLU A 35 -2.02 -7.48 -6.26
N ASP A 36 -2.66 -7.02 -7.32
CA ASP A 36 -2.21 -7.29 -8.70
C ASP A 36 -0.81 -6.73 -9.05
N ALA A 37 -0.34 -5.67 -8.37
CA ALA A 37 0.98 -5.11 -8.63
C ALA A 37 2.13 -5.88 -7.94
N VAL A 38 1.81 -6.94 -7.19
CA VAL A 38 2.79 -7.74 -6.42
C VAL A 38 2.82 -9.18 -6.93
N ALA A 39 4.00 -9.65 -7.34
CA ALA A 39 4.19 -11.04 -7.77
C ALA A 39 3.88 -12.04 -6.64
N PRO A 40 3.38 -13.26 -6.94
CA PRO A 40 2.98 -14.25 -5.92
C PRO A 40 4.06 -14.57 -4.89
N ASP A 41 5.32 -14.69 -5.30
CA ASP A 41 6.50 -14.96 -4.46
C ASP A 41 6.90 -13.76 -3.58
N ARG A 42 6.38 -12.56 -3.89
CA ARG A 42 6.66 -11.32 -3.16
C ARG A 42 5.57 -10.93 -2.16
N LYS A 43 4.43 -11.63 -2.14
CA LYS A 43 3.26 -11.29 -1.28
C LYS A 43 3.61 -11.17 0.20
N ALA A 44 4.36 -12.13 0.73
CA ALA A 44 4.77 -12.12 2.14
C ALA A 44 5.69 -10.92 2.46
N TYR A 45 6.62 -10.61 1.56
CA TYR A 45 7.50 -9.45 1.71
C TYR A 45 6.72 -8.14 1.61
N ALA A 46 5.83 -8.00 0.63
CA ALA A 46 5.02 -6.80 0.44
C ALA A 46 4.19 -6.48 1.68
N ARG A 47 3.56 -7.50 2.29
CA ARG A 47 2.82 -7.36 3.53
C ARG A 47 3.73 -6.91 4.69
N ALA A 48 4.88 -7.56 4.87
CA ALA A 48 5.81 -7.19 5.94
C ALA A 48 6.34 -5.75 5.79
N ALA A 49 6.70 -5.34 4.56
CA ALA A 49 7.17 -3.99 4.27
C ALA A 49 6.06 -2.93 4.48
N THR A 50 4.83 -3.24 4.10
CA THR A 50 3.67 -2.38 4.34
C THR A 50 3.39 -2.24 5.83
N ALA A 51 3.44 -3.34 6.59
CA ALA A 51 3.25 -3.32 8.04
C ALA A 51 4.36 -2.51 8.74
N GLU A 52 5.61 -2.60 8.27
CA GLU A 52 6.72 -1.77 8.76
C GLU A 52 6.45 -0.28 8.53
N LEU A 53 6.10 0.11 7.30
CA LEU A 53 5.78 1.49 6.94
C LEU A 53 4.69 2.08 7.83
N LEU A 54 3.63 1.29 8.12
CA LEU A 54 2.47 1.75 8.87
C LEU A 54 2.71 1.88 10.39
N ARG A 55 3.90 1.54 10.90
CA ARG A 55 4.25 1.80 12.31
C ARG A 55 4.43 3.27 12.60
N ASP A 56 4.83 4.05 11.60
CA ASP A 56 5.08 5.47 11.71
C ASP A 56 3.98 6.29 11.02
N PRO A 57 3.68 7.50 11.53
CA PRO A 57 2.78 8.43 10.85
C PRO A 57 3.29 8.80 9.45
N GLN A 58 2.37 8.85 8.49
CA GLN A 58 2.68 9.17 7.10
C GLN A 58 2.21 10.60 6.74
N PRO A 59 2.88 11.29 5.79
CA PRO A 59 2.57 12.67 5.45
C PRO A 59 1.21 12.85 4.77
N VAL A 60 0.66 11.77 4.22
CA VAL A 60 -0.67 11.69 3.60
C VAL A 60 -1.38 10.42 4.09
N PRO A 61 -2.72 10.36 4.06
CA PRO A 61 -3.46 9.13 4.32
C PRO A 61 -2.95 7.96 3.48
N VAL A 62 -2.78 6.80 4.11
CA VAL A 62 -2.41 5.56 3.44
C VAL A 62 -3.54 4.57 3.52
N HIS A 63 -3.95 4.06 2.36
CA HIS A 63 -4.84 2.90 2.25
C HIS A 63 -4.01 1.68 1.84
N VAL A 64 -4.49 0.49 2.17
CA VAL A 64 -3.88 -0.77 1.72
C VAL A 64 -4.90 -1.51 0.87
N ARG A 65 -4.54 -1.87 -0.36
CA ARG A 65 -5.33 -2.80 -1.18
C ARG A 65 -4.88 -4.22 -0.83
N VAL A 66 -5.73 -4.94 -0.10
CA VAL A 66 -5.50 -6.34 0.29
C VAL A 66 -5.84 -7.31 -0.83
N ASN A 67 -5.29 -8.52 -0.78
CA ASN A 67 -5.67 -9.58 -1.70
C ASN A 67 -7.12 -10.04 -1.45
N ALA A 68 -7.73 -10.66 -2.46
CA ALA A 68 -9.05 -11.27 -2.33
C ALA A 68 -9.11 -12.27 -1.16
N PHE A 69 -10.12 -12.14 -0.30
CA PHE A 69 -10.28 -12.98 0.90
C PHE A 69 -10.51 -14.46 0.61
N THR A 70 -10.99 -14.80 -0.58
CA THR A 70 -11.17 -16.20 -1.03
C THR A 70 -9.86 -16.84 -1.49
N GLY A 71 -8.80 -16.05 -1.69
CA GLY A 71 -7.49 -16.51 -2.12
C GLY A 71 -6.55 -16.86 -0.96
N PRO A 72 -5.37 -17.41 -1.27
CA PRO A 72 -4.42 -17.87 -0.25
C PRO A 72 -3.73 -16.73 0.54
N TRP A 73 -3.78 -15.48 0.05
CA TRP A 73 -3.09 -14.35 0.67
C TRP A 73 -3.99 -13.43 1.49
N GLY A 74 -5.27 -13.26 1.09
CA GLY A 74 -6.18 -12.28 1.69
C GLY A 74 -6.34 -12.40 3.21
N PRO A 75 -6.56 -13.61 3.78
CA PRO A 75 -6.70 -13.78 5.23
C PRO A 75 -5.48 -13.33 6.04
N ALA A 76 -4.28 -13.31 5.45
CA ALA A 76 -3.07 -12.89 6.13
C ALA A 76 -2.81 -11.38 6.03
N ASP A 77 -3.54 -10.65 5.18
CA ASP A 77 -3.36 -9.21 4.94
C ASP A 77 -4.09 -8.31 5.96
N VAL A 78 -4.92 -8.88 6.84
CA VAL A 78 -5.76 -8.17 7.82
C VAL A 78 -5.48 -8.54 9.27
#